data_AF-A0A926HF96-F1
#
_entry.id   AF-A0A926HF96-F1
#
_cell.length_a   1.000
_cell.length_b   1.000
_cell.length_c   1.000
_cell.angle_alpha   90.00
_cell.angle_beta   90.00
_cell.angle_gamma   90.00
#
_symmetry.space_group_name_H-M   'P 1'
#
loop_
_entity.id
_entity.type
_entity.pdbx_description
1 polymer ?
#
loop_
_entity_poly.entity_id
_entity_poly.type
_entity_poly.pdbx_seq_one_letter_code
_entity_poly.pdbx_strand_id
1 'polypeptide(L)'
;MNDFLLPIIIGIPFAALVGRYIARKSAAKEPIHGGSAARIAHYLGATGAAGGAIFLPFVPIMLIMGRSVQWALVMGISSMVFGLLSLVVFAAIERPALSDVQPQQERGWTEEDARKSRL
;
A
#
# COMPACT_ATOMS: atom_id res chain seq x y z
N MET A 1 -20.88 20.82 15.55
CA MET A 1 -19.70 19.93 15.46
C MET A 1 -18.84 20.47 14.34
N ASN A 2 -17.52 20.66 14.51
CA ASN A 2 -16.70 21.27 13.46
C ASN A 2 -16.76 20.39 12.21
N ASP A 3 -17.18 20.94 11.06
CA ASP A 3 -17.33 20.21 9.79
C ASP A 3 -16.01 19.55 9.32
N PHE A 4 -14.89 20.00 9.87
CA PHE A 4 -13.57 19.43 9.67
C PHE A 4 -13.30 18.11 10.41
N LEU A 5 -13.98 17.84 11.53
CA LEU A 5 -13.66 16.69 12.38
C LEU A 5 -14.33 15.40 11.89
N LEU A 6 -15.56 15.49 11.40
CA LEU A 6 -16.33 14.32 10.96
C LEU A 6 -15.62 13.54 9.84
N PRO A 7 -15.05 14.19 8.82
CA PRO A 7 -14.34 13.49 7.76
C PRO A 7 -13.02 12.86 8.22
N ILE A 8 -12.37 13.43 9.24
CA ILE A 8 -11.17 12.85 9.87
C ILE A 8 -11.55 11.61 10.68
N ILE A 9 -12.60 11.70 11.49
CA ILE A 9 -13.08 10.63 12.38
C ILE A 9 -13.57 9.42 11.58
N ILE A 10 -14.17 9.61 10.40
CA ILE A 10 -14.67 8.52 9.57
C ILE A 10 -13.60 8.06 8.57
N GLY A 11 -12.95 9.01 7.90
CA GLY A 11 -12.04 8.74 6.80
C GLY A 11 -10.76 8.04 7.26
N ILE A 12 -10.16 8.44 8.38
CA ILE A 12 -8.91 7.82 8.86
C ILE A 12 -9.14 6.35 9.25
N PRO A 13 -10.13 5.98 10.09
CA PRO A 13 -10.39 4.58 10.40
C PRO A 13 -10.76 3.76 9.16
N PHE A 14 -11.53 4.33 8.23
CA PHE A 14 -11.89 3.63 7.00
C PHE A 14 -10.66 3.37 6.11
N ALA A 15 -9.80 4.36 5.93
CA ALA A 15 -8.52 4.21 5.23
C ALA A 15 -7.61 3.17 5.90
N ALA A 16 -7.57 3.13 7.24
CA ALA A 16 -6.81 2.14 7.98
C ALA A 16 -7.36 0.72 7.76
N LEU A 17 -8.68 0.54 7.80
CA LEU A 17 -9.32 -0.76 7.56
C LEU A 17 -9.10 -1.26 6.13
N VAL A 18 -9.37 -0.40 5.14
CA VAL A 18 -9.18 -0.73 3.72
C VAL A 18 -7.70 -0.97 3.42
N GLY A 19 -6.81 -0.10 3.89
CA GLY A 19 -5.37 -0.26 3.75
C GLY A 19 -4.86 -1.56 4.36
N ARG A 20 -5.32 -1.92 5.57
CA ARG A 20 -4.99 -3.21 6.20
C ARG A 20 -5.47 -4.39 5.36
N TYR A 21 -6.68 -4.32 4.80
CA TYR A 21 -7.19 -5.36 3.91
C TYR A 21 -6.33 -5.51 2.65
N ILE A 22 -6.01 -4.39 2.00
CA ILE A 22 -5.16 -4.36 0.79
C ILE A 22 -3.78 -4.95 1.10
N ALA A 23 -3.13 -4.49 2.18
CA ALA A 23 -1.82 -4.97 2.59
C ALA A 23 -1.82 -6.48 2.88
N ARG A 24 -2.84 -6.98 3.58
CA ARG A 24 -2.99 -8.43 3.84
C ARG A 24 -3.15 -9.22 2.55
N LYS A 25 -3.97 -8.74 1.62
CA LYS A 25 -4.23 -9.42 0.35
C LYS A 25 -2.99 -9.40 -0.55
N SER A 26 -2.25 -8.29 -0.54
CA SER A 26 -0.97 -8.17 -1.24
C SER A 26 0.06 -9.15 -0.68
N ALA A 27 0.26 -9.14 0.63
CA ALA A 27 1.22 -10.02 1.32
C ALA A 27 0.87 -11.51 1.20
N ALA A 28 -0.38 -11.86 0.92
CA ALA A 28 -0.80 -13.24 0.66
C ALA A 28 -0.45 -13.71 -0.75
N LYS A 29 -0.30 -12.79 -1.71
CA LYS A 29 0.12 -13.11 -3.09
C LYS A 29 1.64 -13.13 -3.22
N GLU A 30 2.28 -12.11 -2.65
CA GLU A 30 3.72 -11.92 -2.65
C GLU A 30 4.19 -11.78 -1.20
N PRO A 31 4.82 -12.81 -0.63
CA PRO A 31 5.34 -12.75 0.72
C PRO A 31 6.35 -11.61 0.88
N ILE A 32 6.35 -10.99 2.07
CA ILE A 32 7.28 -9.92 2.43
C ILE A 32 8.48 -10.54 3.14
N HIS A 33 9.68 -10.31 2.60
CA HIS A 33 10.94 -10.93 3.03
C HIS A 33 11.77 -10.01 3.95
N GLY A 34 11.63 -8.69 3.84
CA GLY A 34 12.36 -7.68 4.62
C GLY A 34 11.98 -7.58 6.10
N GLY A 35 11.39 -8.62 6.68
CA GLY A 35 11.06 -8.71 8.10
C GLY A 35 9.92 -7.79 8.57
N SER A 36 9.92 -7.48 9.87
CA SER A 36 8.87 -6.69 10.52
C SER A 36 8.85 -5.23 10.06
N ALA A 37 10.01 -4.62 9.83
CA ALA A 37 10.12 -3.24 9.36
C ALA A 37 9.53 -3.07 7.95
N ALA A 38 9.86 -3.96 7.00
CA ALA A 38 9.26 -3.97 5.66
C ALA A 38 7.74 -4.18 5.73
N ARG A 39 7.28 -5.10 6.58
CA ARG A 39 5.84 -5.34 6.78
C ARG A 39 5.13 -4.08 7.28
N ILE A 40 5.66 -3.39 8.28
CA ILE A 40 5.06 -2.16 8.80
C ILE A 40 5.02 -1.09 7.70
N ALA A 41 6.13 -0.87 7.00
CA ALA A 41 6.23 0.10 5.91
C ALA A 41 5.23 -0.20 4.78
N HIS A 42 5.06 -1.47 4.42
CA HIS A 42 4.07 -1.90 3.43
C HIS A 42 2.62 -1.59 3.88
N TYR A 43 2.29 -1.89 5.14
CA TYR A 43 0.95 -1.62 5.68
C TYR A 43 0.66 -0.12 5.76
N LEU A 44 1.64 0.69 6.19
CA LEU A 44 1.52 2.15 6.18
C LEU A 44 1.37 2.69 4.76
N GLY A 45 2.13 2.13 3.81
CA GLY A 45 2.03 2.44 2.39
C GLY A 45 0.63 2.19 1.83
N ALA A 46 0.08 1.00 2.09
CA ALA A 46 -1.26 0.62 1.67
C ALA A 46 -2.35 1.48 2.33
N THR A 47 -2.20 1.84 3.59
CA THR A 47 -3.13 2.75 4.29
C THR A 47 -3.07 4.17 3.71
N GLY A 48 -1.88 4.71 3.45
CA GLY A 48 -1.74 6.02 2.80
C GLY A 48 -2.35 6.05 1.40
N ALA A 49 -2.07 5.02 0.59
CA ALA A 49 -2.67 4.87 -0.74
C ALA A 49 -4.21 4.75 -0.68
N ALA A 50 -4.74 3.96 0.27
CA ALA A 50 -6.18 3.85 0.50
C ALA A 50 -6.79 5.19 0.93
N GLY A 51 -6.13 5.95 1.81
CA GLY A 51 -6.54 7.29 2.20
C GLY A 51 -6.65 8.23 0.99
N GLY A 52 -5.64 8.24 0.12
CA GLY A 52 -5.68 9.00 -1.13
C GLY A 52 -6.89 8.63 -2.01
N ALA A 53 -7.10 7.32 -2.21
CA ALA A 53 -8.22 6.80 -2.99
C ALA A 53 -9.59 7.09 -2.37
N ILE A 54 -9.68 7.26 -1.05
CA ILE A 54 -10.91 7.62 -0.34
C ILE A 54 -11.18 9.12 -0.42
N PHE A 55 -10.18 9.97 -0.17
CA PHE A 55 -10.38 11.42 -0.04
C PHE A 55 -10.46 12.15 -1.38
N LEU A 56 -9.69 11.75 -2.39
CA LEU A 56 -9.65 12.45 -3.69
C LEU A 56 -11.00 12.44 -4.44
N PRO A 57 -11.80 11.35 -4.43
CA PRO A 57 -13.14 11.37 -5.02
C PRO A 57 -14.11 12.36 -4.39
N PHE A 58 -13.85 12.86 -3.18
CA PHE A 58 -14.68 13.92 -2.58
C PHE A 58 -14.46 15.29 -3.24
N VAL A 59 -13.36 15.51 -3.96
CA VAL A 59 -13.09 16.78 -4.65
C VAL A 59 -14.21 17.13 -5.65
N PRO A 60 -14.55 16.28 -6.64
CA PRO A 60 -15.66 16.59 -7.56
C PRO A 60 -17.00 16.67 -6.84
N ILE A 61 -17.25 15.85 -5.81
CA ILE A 61 -18.50 15.90 -5.01
C ILE A 61 -18.64 17.28 -4.34
N MET A 62 -17.58 17.77 -3.70
CA MET A 62 -17.58 19.06 -3.02
C MET A 62 -17.70 20.23 -4.01
N LEU A 63 -17.06 20.15 -5.19
CA LEU A 63 -17.23 21.14 -6.26
C LEU A 63 -18.70 21.25 -6.70
N ILE A 64 -19.35 20.11 -6.96
CA ILE A 64 -20.77 20.07 -7.38
C ILE A 64 -21.68 20.65 -6.29
N MET A 65 -21.36 20.39 -5.02
CA MET A 65 -22.11 20.90 -3.88
C MET A 65 -21.80 22.37 -3.52
N GLY A 66 -20.92 23.05 -4.27
CA GLY A 66 -20.51 24.43 -3.98
C GLY A 66 -19.77 24.58 -2.65
N ARG A 67 -19.08 23.52 -2.19
CA ARG A 67 -18.32 23.49 -0.93
C ARG A 67 -16.83 23.62 -1.18
N SER A 68 -16.08 24.02 -0.14
CA SER A 68 -14.62 24.07 -0.20
C SER A 68 -14.03 22.67 -0.39
N VAL A 69 -13.15 22.52 -1.38
CA VAL A 69 -12.42 21.27 -1.68
C VAL A 69 -11.10 21.13 -0.94
N GLN A 70 -10.65 22.18 -0.26
CA GLN A 70 -9.30 22.28 0.28
C GLN A 70 -8.95 21.09 1.17
N TRP A 71 -9.87 20.68 2.04
CA TRP A 71 -9.63 19.55 2.95
C TRP A 71 -9.51 18.22 2.20
N ALA A 72 -10.37 17.95 1.22
CA ALA A 72 -10.31 16.72 0.42
C ALA A 72 -8.98 16.62 -0.36
N LEU A 73 -8.53 17.75 -0.93
CA LEU A 73 -7.23 17.84 -1.60
C LEU A 73 -6.06 17.63 -0.64
N VAL A 74 -6.03 18.38 0.47
CA VAL A 74 -4.94 18.29 1.45
C VAL A 74 -4.84 16.89 2.02
N MET A 75 -5.96 16.28 2.45
CA MET A 75 -5.96 14.92 2.99
C MET A 75 -5.62 13.88 1.94
N GLY A 76 -6.18 13.99 0.73
CA GLY A 76 -5.92 13.05 -0.36
C GLY A 76 -4.45 13.06 -0.78
N ILE A 77 -3.90 14.24 -1.07
CA ILE A 77 -2.50 14.40 -1.49
C ILE A 77 -1.56 13.98 -0.35
N SER A 78 -1.80 14.43 0.88
CA SER A 78 -0.93 14.08 2.02
C SER A 78 -0.92 12.57 2.28
N SER A 79 -2.07 11.90 2.16
CA SER A 79 -2.16 10.44 2.31
C SER A 79 -1.41 9.72 1.19
N MET A 80 -1.51 10.19 -0.05
CA MET A 80 -0.76 9.61 -1.17
C MET A 80 0.75 9.80 -1.01
N VAL A 81 1.20 11.00 -0.64
CA VAL A 81 2.62 11.27 -0.41
C VAL A 81 3.16 10.41 0.73
N PHE A 82 2.43 10.34 1.84
CA PHE A 82 2.77 9.48 2.97
C PHE A 82 2.84 7.99 2.56
N GLY A 83 1.85 7.54 1.79
CA GLY A 83 1.79 6.17 1.27
C GLY A 83 2.97 5.87 0.36
N LEU A 84 3.28 6.77 -0.57
CA LEU A 84 4.42 6.64 -1.49
C LEU A 84 5.74 6.58 -0.73
N LEU A 85 5.98 7.49 0.21
CA LEU A 85 7.20 7.49 1.03
C LEU A 85 7.34 6.19 1.82
N SER A 86 6.25 5.70 2.41
CA SER A 86 6.25 4.42 3.13
C SER A 86 6.55 3.23 2.20
N LEU A 87 6.04 3.24 0.97
CA LEU A 87 6.33 2.23 -0.04
C LEU A 87 7.77 2.31 -0.55
N VAL A 88 8.36 3.51 -0.64
CA VAL A 88 9.79 3.68 -0.96
C VAL A 88 10.66 3.07 0.14
N VAL A 89 10.33 3.31 1.41
CA VAL A 89 11.02 2.68 2.55
C VAL A 89 10.85 1.16 2.51
N PHE A 90 9.63 0.67 2.26
CA PHE A 90 9.39 -0.75 2.07
C PHE A 90 10.28 -1.34 0.96
N ALA A 91 10.31 -0.71 -0.22
CA ALA A 91 11.11 -1.17 -1.34
C ALA A 91 12.62 -1.16 -1.04
N ALA A 92 13.11 -0.16 -0.30
CA ALA A 92 14.51 -0.08 0.10
C ALA A 92 14.93 -1.24 1.03
N ILE A 93 14.02 -1.72 1.87
CA ILE A 93 14.27 -2.84 2.80
C ILE A 93 14.04 -4.20 2.10
N GLU A 94 13.01 -4.29 1.24
CA GLU A 94 12.61 -5.53 0.59
C GLU A 94 13.59 -5.95 -0.52
N ARG A 95 14.11 -5.00 -1.31
CA ARG A 95 15.06 -5.27 -2.41
C ARG A 95 16.29 -6.09 -2.01
N PRO A 96 17.05 -5.74 -0.96
CA PRO A 96 18.20 -6.56 -0.55
C PRO A 96 17.75 -7.94 -0.04
N ALA A 97 16.66 -8.02 0.71
CA ALA A 97 16.13 -9.31 1.20
C ALA A 97 15.68 -10.24 0.06
N LEU A 98 15.13 -9.70 -1.02
CA LEU A 98 14.78 -10.46 -2.23
C LEU A 98 16.03 -10.97 -2.96
N SER A 99 17.10 -10.18 -2.98
CA SER A 99 18.36 -10.56 -3.64
C SER A 99 18.99 -11.80 -3.00
N ASP A 100 18.78 -12.00 -1.70
CA ASP A 100 19.24 -13.18 -0.96
C ASP A 100 18.39 -14.44 -1.22
N VAL A 101 17.13 -14.27 -1.64
CA VAL A 101 16.15 -15.37 -1.84
C VAL A 101 15.98 -15.74 -3.33
N GLN A 102 16.15 -14.79 -4.24
CA GLN A 102 15.98 -14.97 -5.69
C GLN A 102 16.98 -15.89 -6.42
N PRO A 103 18.22 -16.20 -5.98
CA PRO A 103 19.10 -17.08 -6.75
C PRO A 103 18.54 -18.51 -6.96
N GLN A 104 17.49 -18.90 -6.23
CA GLN A 104 16.79 -20.18 -6.44
C GLN A 104 15.58 -20.10 -7.39
N GLN A 105 14.87 -18.97 -7.49
CA GLN A 105 13.67 -18.85 -8.34
C GLN A 105 14.01 -18.50 -9.79
N GLU A 106 15.12 -17.81 -10.04
CA GLU A 106 15.56 -17.44 -11.39
C GLU A 106 16.48 -18.46 -12.06
N ARG A 107 16.78 -19.60 -11.40
CA ARG A 107 17.72 -20.62 -11.92
C ARG A 107 17.27 -21.26 -13.25
N GLY A 108 16.06 -20.96 -13.72
CA GLY A 108 15.47 -21.58 -14.90
C GLY A 108 15.24 -23.08 -14.66
N TRP A 109 14.58 -23.75 -15.60
CA TRP A 109 14.44 -25.19 -15.54
C TRP A 109 15.78 -25.83 -15.95
N THR A 110 16.44 -26.55 -15.05
CA THR A 110 17.72 -27.18 -15.37
C THR A 110 17.50 -28.55 -16.02
N GLU A 111 18.52 -29.04 -16.74
CA GLU A 111 18.51 -30.39 -17.32
C GLU A 111 18.39 -31.49 -16.22
N GLU A 112 18.80 -31.20 -14.99
CA GLU A 112 18.58 -32.08 -13.83
C GLU A 112 17.11 -32.10 -13.40
N ASP A 113 16.45 -30.94 -13.37
CA ASP A 113 15.04 -30.83 -12.99
C ASP A 113 14.13 -31.52 -14.01
N ALA A 114 14.43 -31.39 -15.31
CA ALA A 114 13.72 -32.10 -16.38
C ALA A 114 13.91 -33.62 -16.31
N ARG A 115 15.06 -34.09 -15.79
CA ARG A 115 15.34 -35.51 -15.57
C ARG A 115 14.60 -36.07 -14.36
N LYS A 116 14.45 -35.25 -13.30
CA LYS A 116 13.76 -35.60 -12.05
C LYS A 116 12.24 -35.47 -12.17
N SER A 117 11.73 -34.62 -13.07
CA SER A 117 10.30 -34.44 -13.30
C SER A 117 9.68 -35.47 -14.25
N ARG A 118 10.35 -36.59 -14.54
CA ARG A 118 9.86 -37.66 -15.41
C ARG A 118 8.57 -38.29 -14.86
N LEU A 119 7.44 -37.70 -15.22
CA LEU A 119 6.25 -38.40 -15.70
C LEU A 119 6.51 -38.93 -17.11
#